data_AF-A0A5C5G0M9-F1
#
_entry.id   AF-A0A5C5G0M9-F1
#
_cell.length_a   1.000
_cell.length_b   1.000
_cell.length_c   1.000
_cell.angle_alpha   90.00
_cell.angle_beta   90.00
_cell.angle_gamma   90.00
#
_symmetry.space_group_name_H-M   'P 1'
#
loop_
_entity.id
_entity.type
_entity.pdbx_description
1 polymer ?
#
loop_
_entity_poly.entity_id
_entity_poly.type
_entity_poly.pdbx_seq_one_letter_code
_entity_poly.pdbx_strand_id
1 'polypeptide(L)'
;MGLEYYDDFLDKVADPPRWHQAQEQVRRSSLALSPRASQPPHIALVRICICLCPISPPHPRLVRPQVLVEPYAYLASIPGKEVRSALIASFNTWMQVPDDDLDTVKKVVGMLHTASLLMDDVEDDSHLRRGMPVAHKIYGIPQTINSANYVYFLAFQALQRIRPRPGVKVEEMVTDELLNLHRGQGMDLFWRENLICPTEPEYIDMVNNKTGGLFRIAIKLMMAASPESPPRDYVPLANLIGIIFQIRDDYVNLQSAEYTANKGYCEDLSEGKFSFPIVHAIRADTTNRQLLNILRERPSSPGPKTYAVSYMETRTGSFAYTRDVLRRLMAQARAEVARLGGNAGVEAILDKLELGEPTKDEDREAMEKMLEKVVRSKPVKEVNGHGAGSLSGSAAGSGATTPAGAGARLSRPVSVVQAPLVPAPAPAPAPTSEPEQSANAVFESMAPPS
;
A
#
# COMPACT_ATOMS: atom_id res chain seq x y z
N MET A 1 -10.85 -7.55 -31.39
CA MET A 1 -11.43 -6.23 -31.01
C MET A 1 -11.26 -5.86 -29.53
N GLY A 2 -10.59 -6.66 -28.67
CA GLY A 2 -10.52 -6.39 -27.22
C GLY A 2 -9.21 -5.82 -26.66
N LEU A 3 -8.09 -5.88 -27.39
CA LEU A 3 -6.78 -5.44 -26.87
C LEU A 3 -6.47 -3.97 -27.22
N GLU A 4 -6.66 -3.57 -28.48
CA GLU A 4 -6.34 -2.21 -28.95
C GLU A 4 -7.21 -1.11 -28.31
N TYR A 5 -8.46 -1.41 -27.94
CA TYR A 5 -9.38 -0.41 -27.37
C TYR A 5 -9.03 -0.04 -25.92
N TYR A 6 -8.40 -0.95 -25.16
CA TYR A 6 -8.02 -0.70 -23.77
C TYR A 6 -6.61 -0.10 -23.65
N ASP A 7 -5.69 -0.44 -24.56
CA ASP A 7 -4.37 0.20 -24.63
C ASP A 7 -4.48 1.69 -24.95
N ASP A 8 -5.26 2.04 -25.97
CA ASP A 8 -5.50 3.44 -26.35
C ASP A 8 -6.17 4.23 -25.21
N PHE A 9 -6.95 3.59 -24.34
CA PHE A 9 -7.55 4.26 -23.17
C PHE A 9 -6.55 4.43 -22.00
N LEU A 10 -5.80 3.40 -21.63
CA LEU A 10 -4.79 3.50 -20.56
C LEU A 10 -3.68 4.49 -20.93
N ASP A 11 -3.28 4.52 -22.20
CA ASP A 11 -2.30 5.47 -22.71
C ASP A 11 -2.88 6.91 -22.77
N LYS A 12 -4.21 7.06 -22.92
CA LYS A 12 -4.92 8.36 -22.81
C LYS A 12 -5.15 8.85 -21.39
N VAL A 13 -5.24 7.95 -20.40
CA VAL A 13 -5.38 8.30 -18.98
C VAL A 13 -4.05 8.80 -18.39
N ALA A 14 -2.92 8.43 -18.99
CA ALA A 14 -1.59 8.91 -18.61
C ALA A 14 -1.27 10.35 -19.07
N ASP A 15 -2.16 11.03 -19.81
CA ASP A 15 -1.93 12.37 -20.38
C ASP A 15 -2.93 13.44 -19.83
N PRO A 16 -2.50 14.36 -18.94
CA PRO A 16 -3.37 15.29 -18.20
C PRO A 16 -4.32 16.21 -19.00
N PRO A 17 -3.95 16.79 -20.15
CA PRO A 17 -4.80 17.76 -20.86
C PRO A 17 -6.03 17.14 -21.53
N ARG A 18 -5.95 15.86 -21.91
CA ARG A 18 -7.03 15.14 -22.61
C ARG A 18 -8.13 14.66 -21.66
N TRP A 19 -7.83 14.51 -20.37
CA TRP A 19 -8.77 14.12 -19.32
C TRP A 19 -9.93 15.12 -19.14
N HIS A 20 -9.63 16.42 -19.16
CA HIS A 20 -10.66 17.46 -19.02
C HIS A 20 -11.68 17.47 -20.17
N GLN A 21 -11.26 17.13 -21.40
CA GLN A 21 -12.16 17.05 -22.55
C GLN A 21 -13.10 15.83 -22.45
N ALA A 22 -12.62 14.70 -21.92
CA ALA A 22 -13.43 13.50 -21.72
C ALA A 22 -14.54 13.72 -20.66
N GLN A 23 -14.24 14.44 -19.57
CA GLN A 23 -15.23 14.76 -18.53
C GLN A 23 -16.39 15.62 -19.04
N GLU A 24 -16.11 16.59 -19.91
CA GLU A 24 -17.12 17.49 -20.48
C GLU A 24 -18.10 16.75 -21.42
N GLN A 25 -17.60 15.73 -22.15
CA GLN A 25 -18.40 14.95 -23.09
C GLN A 25 -19.35 13.97 -22.37
N VAL A 26 -18.93 13.40 -21.24
CA VAL A 26 -19.79 12.58 -20.38
C VAL A 26 -20.89 13.43 -19.73
N ARG A 27 -20.55 14.66 -19.28
CA ARG A 27 -21.51 15.60 -18.66
C ARG A 27 -22.64 16.00 -19.60
N ARG A 28 -22.34 16.23 -20.88
CA ARG A 28 -23.34 16.55 -21.93
C ARG A 28 -24.28 15.38 -22.24
N SER A 29 -23.79 14.14 -22.09
CA SER A 29 -24.57 12.93 -22.39
C SER A 29 -25.61 12.61 -21.31
N SER A 30 -25.33 12.96 -20.04
CA SER A 30 -26.26 12.75 -18.92
C SER A 30 -27.42 13.74 -18.85
N LEU A 31 -27.35 14.89 -19.53
CA LEU A 31 -28.39 15.93 -19.51
C LEU A 31 -29.53 15.70 -20.54
N ALA A 32 -29.46 14.65 -21.37
CA ALA A 32 -30.37 14.44 -22.50
C ALA A 32 -31.55 13.48 -22.25
N LEU A 33 -31.83 13.08 -21.00
CA LEU A 33 -32.95 12.18 -20.67
C LEU A 33 -34.10 12.94 -20.01
N SER A 34 -35.13 13.26 -20.80
CA SER A 34 -36.41 13.84 -20.33
C SER A 34 -37.41 12.74 -19.92
N PRO A 35 -38.26 12.93 -18.90
CA PRO A 35 -39.27 11.96 -18.50
C PRO A 35 -40.61 12.23 -19.22
N ARG A 36 -41.25 11.19 -19.78
CA ARG A 36 -42.67 11.24 -20.14
C ARG A 36 -43.40 9.92 -19.85
N ALA A 37 -44.41 10.07 -18.98
CA ALA A 37 -45.77 9.50 -19.00
C ALA A 37 -46.03 7.98 -18.80
N SER A 38 -46.46 7.65 -17.58
CA SER A 38 -47.71 6.94 -17.17
C SER A 38 -48.15 5.60 -17.81
N GLN A 39 -48.10 4.51 -17.02
CA GLN A 39 -49.19 3.55 -16.68
C GLN A 39 -48.66 2.31 -15.89
N PRO A 40 -49.38 1.77 -14.87
CA PRO A 40 -49.12 0.46 -14.24
C PRO A 40 -50.25 -0.57 -14.56
N PRO A 41 -50.17 -1.89 -14.21
CA PRO A 41 -49.10 -2.65 -13.56
C PRO A 41 -48.72 -3.94 -14.33
N HIS A 42 -47.46 -4.09 -14.77
CA HIS A 42 -46.93 -5.38 -15.27
C HIS A 42 -45.87 -5.96 -14.32
N ILE A 43 -46.19 -6.15 -13.05
CA ILE A 43 -45.29 -6.81 -12.09
C ILE A 43 -45.28 -8.35 -12.26
N ALA A 44 -46.26 -8.93 -12.98
CA ALA A 44 -46.35 -10.37 -13.18
C ALA A 44 -45.53 -10.92 -14.37
N LEU A 45 -45.25 -10.10 -15.40
CA LEU A 45 -44.57 -10.56 -16.63
C LEU A 45 -43.04 -10.48 -16.58
N VAL A 46 -42.47 -9.57 -15.75
CA VAL A 46 -41.01 -9.46 -15.59
C VAL A 46 -40.42 -10.68 -14.87
N ARG A 47 -41.23 -11.40 -14.08
CA ARG A 47 -40.78 -12.58 -13.31
C ARG A 47 -40.62 -13.85 -14.15
N ILE A 48 -41.19 -13.93 -15.35
CA ILE A 48 -41.15 -15.16 -16.18
C ILE A 48 -40.05 -15.09 -17.26
N CYS A 49 -39.60 -13.91 -17.67
CA CYS A 49 -38.60 -13.78 -18.74
C CYS A 49 -37.15 -14.09 -18.32
N ILE A 50 -36.81 -14.00 -17.03
CA ILE A 50 -35.44 -14.29 -16.55
C ILE A 50 -35.13 -15.80 -16.61
N CYS A 51 -36.13 -16.66 -16.46
CA CYS A 51 -35.92 -18.11 -16.36
C CYS A 51 -35.73 -18.83 -17.72
N LEU A 52 -35.98 -18.16 -18.84
CA LEU A 52 -35.93 -18.76 -20.18
C LEU A 52 -34.92 -18.09 -21.13
N CYS A 53 -34.26 -17.02 -20.68
CA CYS A 53 -33.23 -16.38 -21.48
C CYS A 53 -31.93 -17.20 -21.34
N PRO A 54 -31.35 -17.75 -22.42
CA PRO A 54 -30.01 -18.33 -22.33
C PRO A 54 -29.08 -17.25 -21.80
N ILE A 55 -28.36 -17.55 -20.72
CA ILE A 55 -27.38 -16.66 -20.10
C ILE A 55 -26.36 -16.34 -21.19
N SER A 56 -26.53 -15.16 -21.79
CA SER A 56 -25.63 -14.68 -22.84
C SER A 56 -24.33 -14.25 -22.16
N PRO A 57 -23.16 -14.44 -22.79
CA PRO A 57 -21.91 -13.92 -22.25
C PRO A 57 -22.04 -12.40 -21.98
N PRO A 58 -21.36 -11.88 -20.94
CA PRO A 58 -21.54 -10.50 -20.48
C PRO A 58 -21.41 -9.52 -21.66
N HIS A 59 -22.44 -8.71 -21.88
CA HIS A 59 -22.52 -7.84 -23.03
C HIS A 59 -21.49 -6.69 -22.89
N PRO A 60 -20.52 -6.52 -23.82
CA PRO A 60 -19.42 -5.56 -23.67
C PRO A 60 -19.84 -4.09 -23.54
N ARG A 61 -21.09 -3.76 -23.89
CA ARG A 61 -21.63 -2.39 -23.94
C ARG A 61 -22.13 -1.86 -22.59
N LEU A 62 -22.27 -2.73 -21.59
CA LEU A 62 -22.72 -2.34 -20.24
C LEU A 62 -21.55 -2.07 -19.28
N VAL A 63 -20.36 -2.59 -19.59
CA VAL A 63 -19.15 -2.28 -18.85
C VAL A 63 -18.66 -0.92 -19.32
N ARG A 64 -18.51 0.03 -18.39
CA ARG A 64 -17.85 1.31 -18.63
C ARG A 64 -16.47 1.24 -17.98
N PRO A 65 -15.40 0.84 -18.70
CA PRO A 65 -14.07 0.64 -18.13
C PRO A 65 -13.56 1.86 -17.37
N GLN A 66 -13.95 3.05 -17.81
CA GLN A 66 -13.63 4.33 -17.16
C GLN A 66 -14.01 4.31 -15.68
N VAL A 67 -15.23 3.87 -15.36
CA VAL A 67 -15.77 3.85 -13.99
C VAL A 67 -14.97 2.88 -13.11
N LEU A 68 -14.51 1.76 -13.69
CA LEU A 68 -13.77 0.74 -12.93
C LEU A 68 -12.36 1.20 -12.55
N VAL A 69 -11.77 2.12 -13.30
CA VAL A 69 -10.40 2.61 -13.07
C VAL A 69 -10.35 4.05 -12.53
N GLU A 70 -11.49 4.68 -12.23
CA GLU A 70 -11.51 6.05 -11.69
C GLU A 70 -10.63 6.21 -10.42
N PRO A 71 -10.70 5.32 -9.41
CA PRO A 71 -9.80 5.41 -8.25
C PRO A 71 -8.31 5.30 -8.62
N TYR A 72 -7.97 4.42 -9.57
CA TYR A 72 -6.62 4.27 -10.09
C TYR A 72 -6.16 5.52 -10.86
N ALA A 73 -6.98 6.03 -11.78
CA ALA A 73 -6.70 7.21 -12.57
C ALA A 73 -6.50 8.45 -11.68
N TYR A 74 -7.30 8.58 -10.63
CA TYR A 74 -7.13 9.62 -9.62
C TYR A 74 -5.73 9.58 -9.01
N LEU A 75 -5.30 8.43 -8.48
CA LEU A 75 -3.98 8.32 -7.85
C LEU A 75 -2.83 8.46 -8.87
N ALA A 76 -2.99 7.90 -10.07
CA ALA A 76 -2.02 8.00 -11.15
C ALA A 76 -1.81 9.45 -11.64
N SER A 77 -2.85 10.29 -11.56
CA SER A 77 -2.76 11.71 -11.95
C SER A 77 -1.97 12.58 -10.97
N ILE A 78 -1.75 12.10 -9.74
CA ILE A 78 -1.01 12.83 -8.72
C ILE A 78 0.48 12.51 -8.89
N PRO A 79 1.35 13.49 -9.19
CA PRO A 79 2.76 13.23 -9.46
C PRO A 79 3.46 12.61 -8.26
N GLY A 80 4.20 11.51 -8.50
CA GLY A 80 5.00 10.83 -7.49
C GLY A 80 6.47 11.21 -7.54
N LYS A 81 7.23 10.78 -6.53
CA LYS A 81 8.70 10.73 -6.63
C LYS A 81 9.01 9.59 -7.60
N GLU A 82 9.38 9.93 -8.84
CA GLU A 82 9.65 9.01 -9.97
C GLU A 82 10.88 8.08 -9.77
N VAL A 83 11.09 7.58 -8.56
CA VAL A 83 12.24 6.76 -8.16
C VAL A 83 12.28 5.44 -8.93
N ARG A 84 11.12 4.79 -9.13
CA ARG A 84 11.03 3.52 -9.86
C ARG A 84 11.37 3.69 -11.35
N SER A 85 10.85 4.74 -11.98
CA SER A 85 11.14 5.07 -13.38
C SER A 85 12.63 5.35 -13.58
N ALA A 86 13.22 6.12 -12.67
CA ALA A 86 14.67 6.36 -12.64
C ALA A 86 15.46 5.06 -12.42
N LEU A 87 15.01 4.18 -11.52
CA LEU A 87 15.66 2.90 -11.25
C LEU A 87 15.63 1.97 -12.48
N ILE A 88 14.47 1.81 -13.12
CA ILE A 88 14.35 1.05 -14.37
C ILE A 88 15.31 1.62 -15.43
N ALA A 89 15.35 2.93 -15.62
CA ALA A 89 16.27 3.56 -16.57
C ALA A 89 17.75 3.30 -16.22
N SER A 90 18.12 3.42 -14.94
CA SER A 90 19.48 3.18 -14.47
C SER A 90 19.91 1.73 -14.68
N PHE A 91 19.08 0.74 -14.32
CA PHE A 91 19.39 -0.68 -14.56
C PHE A 91 19.41 -1.03 -16.05
N ASN A 92 18.63 -0.33 -16.88
CA ASN A 92 18.62 -0.58 -18.32
C ASN A 92 19.95 -0.21 -19.00
N THR A 93 20.77 0.65 -18.38
CA THR A 93 22.13 0.92 -18.89
C THR A 93 23.02 -0.33 -18.84
N TRP A 94 22.76 -1.24 -17.90
CA TRP A 94 23.41 -2.55 -17.85
C TRP A 94 22.70 -3.58 -18.73
N MET A 95 21.37 -3.68 -18.63
CA MET A 95 20.61 -4.79 -19.20
C MET A 95 20.25 -4.63 -20.68
N GLN A 96 20.23 -3.40 -21.21
CA GLN A 96 19.96 -3.09 -22.62
C GLN A 96 18.69 -3.78 -23.16
N VAL A 97 17.60 -3.74 -22.40
CA VAL A 97 16.32 -4.33 -22.77
C VAL A 97 15.76 -3.60 -24.01
N PRO A 98 15.19 -4.30 -25.01
CA PRO A 98 14.54 -3.68 -26.16
C PRO A 98 13.40 -2.73 -25.74
N ASP A 99 13.25 -1.62 -26.45
CA ASP A 99 12.33 -0.53 -26.05
C ASP A 99 10.88 -1.00 -25.86
N ASP A 100 10.34 -1.82 -26.76
CA ASP A 100 8.96 -2.35 -26.64
C ASP A 100 8.75 -3.14 -25.34
N ASP A 101 9.72 -3.98 -24.99
CA ASP A 101 9.67 -4.84 -23.81
C ASP A 101 9.89 -3.99 -22.55
N LEU A 102 10.81 -3.01 -22.60
CA LEU A 102 11.07 -2.08 -21.52
C LEU A 102 9.83 -1.22 -21.20
N ASP A 103 9.12 -0.73 -22.22
CA ASP A 103 7.90 0.06 -22.03
C ASP A 103 6.76 -0.78 -21.47
N THR A 104 6.66 -2.04 -21.89
CA THR A 104 5.75 -3.01 -21.26
C THR A 104 6.09 -3.23 -19.79
N VAL A 105 7.38 -3.39 -19.44
CA VAL A 105 7.83 -3.52 -18.05
C VAL A 105 7.47 -2.28 -17.23
N LYS A 106 7.75 -1.07 -17.73
CA LYS A 106 7.37 0.18 -17.05
C LYS A 106 5.86 0.24 -16.78
N LYS A 107 5.05 -0.12 -17.78
CA LYS A 107 3.58 -0.15 -17.66
C LYS A 107 3.12 -1.13 -16.59
N VAL A 108 3.61 -2.37 -16.62
CA VAL A 108 3.28 -3.41 -15.63
C VAL A 108 3.66 -2.95 -14.22
N VAL A 109 4.91 -2.52 -14.02
CA VAL A 109 5.40 -2.09 -12.70
C VAL A 109 4.64 -0.86 -12.18
N GLY A 110 4.32 0.10 -13.06
CA GLY A 110 3.52 1.28 -12.71
C GLY A 110 2.09 0.94 -12.30
N MET A 111 1.45 -0.02 -12.98
CA MET A 111 0.13 -0.55 -12.64
C MET A 111 0.14 -1.26 -11.30
N LEU A 112 1.05 -2.22 -11.10
CA LEU A 112 1.18 -2.97 -9.86
C LEU A 112 1.46 -2.04 -8.67
N HIS A 113 2.36 -1.07 -8.84
CA HIS A 113 2.68 -0.12 -7.78
C HIS A 113 1.47 0.74 -7.37
N THR A 114 0.78 1.30 -8.34
CA THR A 114 -0.33 2.23 -8.05
C THR A 114 -1.51 1.45 -7.48
N ALA A 115 -1.77 0.24 -7.97
CA ALA A 115 -2.77 -0.67 -7.38
C ALA A 115 -2.41 -1.05 -5.93
N SER A 116 -1.13 -1.35 -5.64
CA SER A 116 -0.72 -1.68 -4.28
C SER A 116 -0.87 -0.50 -3.34
N LEU A 117 -0.58 0.74 -3.78
CA LEU A 117 -0.83 1.94 -2.97
C LEU A 117 -2.31 2.16 -2.63
N LEU A 118 -3.22 1.88 -3.58
CA LEU A 118 -4.66 1.97 -3.31
C LEU A 118 -5.11 0.98 -2.22
N MET A 119 -4.53 -0.24 -2.22
CA MET A 119 -4.81 -1.25 -1.20
C MET A 119 -4.17 -0.88 0.14
N ASP A 120 -2.89 -0.49 0.14
CA ASP A 120 -2.12 -0.09 1.32
C ASP A 120 -2.81 1.07 2.05
N ASP A 121 -3.20 2.14 1.33
CA ASP A 121 -3.92 3.28 1.92
C ASP A 121 -5.28 2.87 2.55
N VAL A 122 -5.93 1.81 2.06
CA VAL A 122 -7.16 1.26 2.65
C VAL A 122 -6.86 0.40 3.88
N GLU A 123 -5.84 -0.45 3.79
CA GLU A 123 -5.43 -1.37 4.85
C GLU A 123 -4.84 -0.64 6.06
N ASP A 124 -4.23 0.52 5.83
CA ASP A 124 -3.60 1.37 6.85
C ASP A 124 -4.54 2.48 7.37
N ASP A 125 -5.74 2.62 6.79
CA ASP A 125 -6.69 3.71 7.06
C ASP A 125 -6.04 5.11 6.92
N SER A 126 -5.12 5.26 5.97
CA SER A 126 -4.39 6.50 5.73
C SER A 126 -5.34 7.65 5.39
N HIS A 127 -4.93 8.88 5.70
CA HIS A 127 -5.75 10.07 5.43
C HIS A 127 -5.32 10.78 4.15
N LEU A 128 -4.01 10.88 3.93
CA LEU A 128 -3.41 11.64 2.85
C LEU A 128 -2.39 10.80 2.10
N ARG A 129 -2.33 11.00 0.79
CA ARG A 129 -1.24 10.54 -0.07
C ARG A 129 -0.76 11.69 -0.94
N ARG A 130 0.53 12.01 -0.82
CA ARG A 130 1.17 13.10 -1.58
C ARG A 130 0.45 14.44 -1.38
N GLY A 131 -0.02 14.68 -0.15
CA GLY A 131 -0.74 15.89 0.25
C GLY A 131 -2.21 15.96 -0.20
N MET A 132 -2.70 14.93 -0.90
CA MET A 132 -4.09 14.84 -1.39
C MET A 132 -4.87 13.77 -0.61
N PRO A 133 -6.21 13.87 -0.49
CA PRO A 133 -7.01 12.82 0.12
C PRO A 133 -6.80 11.48 -0.58
N VAL A 134 -6.69 10.39 0.18
CA VAL A 134 -6.57 9.05 -0.41
C VAL A 134 -7.85 8.65 -1.15
N ALA A 135 -7.72 7.78 -2.17
CA ALA A 135 -8.81 7.44 -3.08
C ALA A 135 -10.04 6.88 -2.35
N HIS A 136 -9.84 6.08 -1.29
CA HIS A 136 -10.95 5.46 -0.58
C HIS A 136 -11.80 6.45 0.23
N LYS A 137 -11.28 7.65 0.55
CA LYS A 137 -12.07 8.72 1.17
C LYS A 137 -12.88 9.52 0.13
N ILE A 138 -12.60 9.36 -1.17
CA ILE A 138 -13.32 10.00 -2.28
C ILE A 138 -14.35 9.05 -2.91
N TYR A 139 -13.89 7.85 -3.30
CA TYR A 139 -14.69 6.86 -4.04
C TYR A 139 -15.30 5.79 -3.14
N GLY A 140 -14.92 5.76 -1.87
CA GLY A 140 -15.28 4.71 -0.92
C GLY A 140 -14.37 3.49 -0.99
N ILE A 141 -14.29 2.78 0.13
CA ILE A 141 -13.51 1.54 0.28
C ILE A 141 -13.89 0.48 -0.78
N PRO A 142 -15.17 0.16 -1.03
CA PRO A 142 -15.53 -0.93 -1.94
C PRO A 142 -15.07 -0.69 -3.38
N GLN A 143 -15.22 0.54 -3.89
CA GLN A 143 -14.81 0.88 -5.25
C GLN A 143 -13.28 0.89 -5.38
N THR A 144 -12.58 1.39 -4.35
CA THR A 144 -11.12 1.46 -4.34
C THR A 144 -10.49 0.05 -4.37
N ILE A 145 -10.99 -0.87 -3.53
CA ILE A 145 -10.53 -2.27 -3.52
C ILE A 145 -10.81 -2.94 -4.86
N ASN A 146 -12.03 -2.79 -5.40
CA ASN A 146 -12.37 -3.39 -6.70
C ASN A 146 -11.49 -2.84 -7.83
N SER A 147 -11.22 -1.53 -7.84
CA SER A 147 -10.37 -0.88 -8.83
C SER A 147 -8.93 -1.39 -8.76
N ALA A 148 -8.35 -1.46 -7.57
CA ALA A 148 -6.99 -1.96 -7.37
C ALA A 148 -6.83 -3.41 -7.82
N ASN A 149 -7.76 -4.29 -7.41
CA ASN A 149 -7.77 -5.69 -7.81
C ASN A 149 -7.94 -5.86 -9.32
N TYR A 150 -8.82 -5.07 -9.95
CA TYR A 150 -8.98 -5.09 -11.40
C TYR A 150 -7.68 -4.72 -12.12
N VAL A 151 -6.97 -3.71 -11.64
CA VAL A 151 -5.67 -3.28 -12.20
C VAL A 151 -4.59 -4.34 -12.04
N TYR A 152 -4.56 -5.12 -10.95
CA TYR A 152 -3.64 -6.26 -10.84
C TYR A 152 -3.81 -7.24 -12.00
N PHE A 153 -5.04 -7.58 -12.37
CA PHE A 153 -5.30 -8.47 -13.50
C PHE A 153 -5.00 -7.83 -14.86
N LEU A 154 -5.20 -6.52 -15.02
CA LEU A 154 -4.77 -5.81 -16.22
C LEU A 154 -3.23 -5.78 -16.36
N ALA A 155 -2.51 -5.65 -15.26
CA ALA A 155 -1.04 -5.75 -15.26
C ALA A 155 -0.61 -7.16 -15.67
N PHE A 156 -1.28 -8.20 -15.16
CA PHE A 156 -1.01 -9.59 -15.56
C PHE A 156 -1.32 -9.85 -17.04
N GLN A 157 -2.39 -9.25 -17.57
CA GLN A 157 -2.69 -9.30 -19.01
C GLN A 157 -1.57 -8.64 -19.83
N ALA A 158 -1.01 -7.53 -19.37
CA ALA A 158 0.07 -6.83 -20.08
C ALA A 158 1.38 -7.63 -20.13
N LEU A 159 1.63 -8.54 -19.17
CA LEU A 159 2.81 -9.43 -19.18
C LEU A 159 2.92 -10.27 -20.46
N GLN A 160 1.79 -10.62 -21.09
CA GLN A 160 1.75 -11.43 -22.30
C GLN A 160 2.43 -10.78 -23.51
N ARG A 161 2.72 -9.47 -23.43
CA ARG A 161 3.43 -8.73 -24.48
C ARG A 161 4.95 -8.80 -24.35
N ILE A 162 5.46 -9.18 -23.18
CA ILE A 162 6.90 -9.32 -22.96
C ILE A 162 7.40 -10.52 -23.74
N ARG A 163 8.52 -10.37 -24.45
CA ARG A 163 9.21 -11.43 -25.18
C ARG A 163 10.42 -11.91 -24.36
N PRO A 164 10.25 -12.88 -23.44
CA PRO A 164 11.35 -13.33 -22.62
C PRO A 164 12.34 -14.20 -23.41
N ARG A 165 13.55 -14.33 -22.87
CA ARG A 165 14.52 -15.33 -23.34
C ARG A 165 13.97 -16.75 -23.23
N PRO A 166 14.47 -17.69 -24.06
CA PRO A 166 14.02 -19.09 -24.04
C PRO A 166 14.11 -19.71 -22.64
N GLY A 167 13.03 -20.38 -22.24
CA GLY A 167 12.95 -21.09 -20.95
C GLY A 167 12.51 -20.25 -19.76
N VAL A 168 12.37 -18.93 -19.90
CA VAL A 168 11.86 -18.06 -18.83
C VAL A 168 10.33 -17.94 -18.93
N LYS A 169 9.64 -18.18 -17.81
CA LYS A 169 8.19 -18.01 -17.68
C LYS A 169 7.90 -16.80 -16.81
N VAL A 170 7.56 -15.68 -17.44
CA VAL A 170 7.38 -14.39 -16.75
C VAL A 170 6.17 -14.40 -15.83
N GLU A 171 5.11 -15.14 -16.17
CA GLU A 171 3.89 -15.23 -15.38
C GLU A 171 4.11 -15.96 -14.05
N GLU A 172 4.85 -17.07 -14.06
CA GLU A 172 5.20 -17.83 -12.84
C GLU A 172 6.07 -16.95 -11.92
N MET A 173 7.11 -16.34 -12.48
CA MET A 173 8.01 -15.43 -11.76
C MET A 173 7.28 -14.25 -11.11
N VAL A 174 6.39 -13.56 -11.84
CA VAL A 174 5.63 -12.43 -11.30
C VAL A 174 4.63 -12.90 -10.26
N THR A 175 4.02 -14.08 -10.45
CA THR A 175 3.11 -14.67 -9.47
C THR A 175 3.84 -14.93 -8.15
N ASP A 176 5.04 -15.50 -8.19
CA ASP A 176 5.85 -15.75 -6.99
C ASP A 176 6.17 -14.46 -6.24
N GLU A 177 6.55 -13.39 -6.95
CA GLU A 177 6.83 -12.10 -6.30
C GLU A 177 5.58 -11.39 -5.79
N LEU A 178 4.44 -11.52 -6.46
CA LEU A 178 3.17 -11.01 -5.93
C LEU A 178 2.75 -11.78 -4.67
N LEU A 179 2.99 -13.10 -4.62
CA LEU A 179 2.77 -13.88 -3.40
C LEU A 179 3.71 -13.42 -2.27
N ASN A 180 4.97 -13.16 -2.57
CA ASN A 180 5.92 -12.59 -1.60
C ASN A 180 5.45 -11.21 -1.10
N LEU A 181 5.01 -10.33 -1.99
CA LEU A 181 4.46 -9.02 -1.60
C LEU A 181 3.32 -9.17 -0.59
N HIS A 182 2.37 -10.08 -0.85
CA HIS A 182 1.25 -10.32 0.07
C HIS A 182 1.69 -11.04 1.36
N ARG A 183 2.72 -11.89 1.33
CA ARG A 183 3.30 -12.46 2.56
C ARG A 183 3.90 -11.37 3.45
N GLY A 184 4.64 -10.44 2.85
CA GLY A 184 5.18 -9.27 3.54
C GLY A 184 4.08 -8.40 4.14
N GLN A 185 3.12 -7.98 3.32
CA GLN A 185 1.96 -7.19 3.78
C GLN A 185 1.18 -7.91 4.88
N GLY A 186 0.92 -9.20 4.72
CA GLY A 186 0.20 -9.99 5.71
C GLY A 186 0.89 -10.04 7.08
N MET A 187 2.23 -10.13 7.10
CA MET A 187 2.99 -10.10 8.35
C MET A 187 3.01 -8.71 9.00
N ASP A 188 3.14 -7.64 8.20
CA ASP A 188 3.05 -6.25 8.67
C ASP A 188 1.70 -6.00 9.36
N LEU A 189 0.60 -6.39 8.69
CA LEU A 189 -0.76 -6.32 9.24
C LEU A 189 -0.92 -7.21 10.47
N PHE A 190 -0.42 -8.45 10.44
CA PHE A 190 -0.54 -9.39 11.56
C PHE A 190 0.11 -8.83 12.83
N TRP A 191 1.34 -8.32 12.73
CA TRP A 191 2.03 -7.73 13.87
C TRP A 191 1.30 -6.51 14.41
N ARG A 192 0.87 -5.61 13.52
CA ARG A 192 0.12 -4.40 13.86
C ARG A 192 -1.19 -4.72 14.58
N GLU A 193 -2.02 -5.60 14.03
CA GLU A 193 -3.34 -5.91 14.59
C GLU A 193 -3.28 -6.73 15.89
N ASN A 194 -2.19 -7.49 16.09
CA ASN A 194 -2.01 -8.32 17.30
C ASN A 194 -1.05 -7.70 18.33
N LEU A 195 -0.49 -6.51 18.06
CA LEU A 195 0.50 -5.82 18.90
C LEU A 195 1.73 -6.69 19.23
N ILE A 196 2.19 -7.46 18.26
CA ILE A 196 3.36 -8.32 18.40
C ILE A 196 4.54 -7.61 17.72
N CYS A 197 5.46 -7.07 18.52
CA CYS A 197 6.65 -6.41 17.96
C CYS A 197 7.59 -7.45 17.31
N PRO A 198 7.88 -7.34 15.99
CA PRO A 198 8.81 -8.24 15.32
C PRO A 198 10.24 -8.00 15.78
N THR A 199 11.10 -9.01 15.63
CA THR A 199 12.56 -8.86 15.69
C THR A 199 13.06 -8.06 14.50
N GLU A 200 14.27 -7.50 14.58
CA GLU A 200 14.86 -6.82 13.43
C GLU A 200 15.02 -7.75 12.20
N PRO A 201 15.51 -9.00 12.32
CA PRO A 201 15.55 -9.92 11.18
C PRO A 201 14.17 -10.20 10.58
N GLU A 202 13.15 -10.43 11.41
CA GLU A 202 11.77 -10.63 10.93
C GLU A 202 11.26 -9.38 10.19
N TYR A 203 11.53 -8.18 10.72
CA TYR A 203 11.20 -6.94 10.06
C TYR A 203 11.89 -6.83 8.68
N ILE A 204 13.18 -7.13 8.60
CA ILE A 204 13.93 -7.09 7.33
C ILE A 204 13.37 -8.11 6.33
N ASP A 205 13.03 -9.33 6.77
CA ASP A 205 12.38 -10.34 5.93
C ASP A 205 11.02 -9.88 5.42
N MET A 206 10.21 -9.25 6.27
CA MET A 206 8.93 -8.67 5.87
C MET A 206 9.12 -7.57 4.82
N VAL A 207 10.06 -6.65 5.02
CA VAL A 207 10.37 -5.57 4.09
C VAL A 207 10.87 -6.10 2.75
N ASN A 208 11.74 -7.11 2.79
CA ASN A 208 12.26 -7.75 1.59
C ASN A 208 11.12 -8.40 0.77
N ASN A 209 10.09 -8.91 1.44
CA ASN A 209 8.89 -9.43 0.80
C ASN A 209 7.97 -8.32 0.27
N LYS A 210 7.58 -7.34 1.10
CA LYS A 210 6.64 -6.24 0.77
C LYS A 210 7.21 -5.27 -0.27
N THR A 211 8.29 -4.56 0.08
CA THR A 211 8.87 -3.48 -0.74
C THR A 211 9.87 -4.03 -1.75
N GLY A 212 10.67 -5.03 -1.35
CA GLY A 212 11.60 -5.71 -2.24
C GLY A 212 10.91 -6.47 -3.37
N GLY A 213 9.72 -7.05 -3.13
CA GLY A 213 8.97 -7.82 -4.14
C GLY A 213 8.67 -7.02 -5.41
N LEU A 214 8.22 -5.77 -5.27
CA LEU A 214 7.90 -4.93 -6.42
C LEU A 214 9.15 -4.48 -7.20
N PHE A 215 10.26 -4.20 -6.51
CA PHE A 215 11.55 -3.94 -7.17
C PHE A 215 12.06 -5.19 -7.89
N ARG A 216 11.95 -6.37 -7.27
CA ARG A 216 12.32 -7.64 -7.90
C ARG A 216 11.48 -7.93 -9.13
N ILE A 217 10.18 -7.64 -9.14
CA ILE A 217 9.35 -7.78 -10.35
C ILE A 217 9.94 -6.96 -11.50
N ALA A 218 10.25 -5.67 -11.26
CA ALA A 218 10.84 -4.82 -12.29
C ALA A 218 12.17 -5.40 -12.82
N ILE A 219 13.10 -5.71 -11.92
CA ILE A 219 14.43 -6.20 -12.28
C ILE A 219 14.38 -7.57 -12.95
N LYS A 220 13.60 -8.52 -12.43
CA LYS A 220 13.50 -9.87 -13.01
C LYS A 220 12.81 -9.86 -14.38
N LEU A 221 11.81 -9.00 -14.59
CA LEU A 221 11.21 -8.82 -15.92
C LEU A 221 12.21 -8.23 -16.92
N MET A 222 12.98 -7.22 -16.50
CA MET A 222 14.05 -6.66 -17.34
C MET A 222 15.14 -7.70 -17.65
N MET A 223 15.58 -8.47 -16.65
CA MET A 223 16.50 -9.58 -16.84
C MET A 223 15.94 -10.60 -17.82
N ALA A 224 14.65 -10.93 -17.74
CA ALA A 224 14.00 -11.88 -18.64
C ALA A 224 13.98 -11.42 -20.10
N ALA A 225 13.86 -10.11 -20.35
CA ALA A 225 13.83 -9.50 -21.67
C ALA A 225 15.20 -8.98 -22.17
N SER A 226 16.24 -9.04 -21.34
CA SER A 226 17.58 -8.56 -21.67
C SER A 226 18.27 -9.47 -22.70
N PRO A 227 18.97 -8.90 -23.70
CA PRO A 227 19.79 -9.66 -24.65
C PRO A 227 21.08 -10.23 -24.03
N GLU A 228 21.44 -9.85 -22.80
CA GLU A 228 22.66 -10.32 -22.13
C GLU A 228 22.67 -11.84 -21.94
N SER A 229 23.80 -12.49 -22.22
CA SER A 229 23.99 -13.95 -22.08
C SER A 229 25.43 -14.30 -21.66
N PRO A 230 25.64 -14.97 -20.51
CA PRO A 230 24.65 -15.30 -19.49
C PRO A 230 24.14 -14.05 -18.76
N PRO A 231 22.89 -14.04 -18.26
CA PRO A 231 22.40 -12.91 -17.46
C PRO A 231 23.21 -12.75 -16.19
N ARG A 232 23.59 -11.50 -15.89
CA ARG A 232 24.04 -11.16 -14.53
C ARG A 232 22.84 -11.14 -13.57
N ASP A 233 23.09 -11.53 -12.32
CA ASP A 233 22.09 -11.41 -11.27
C ASP A 233 22.14 -10.04 -10.61
N TYR A 234 21.01 -9.33 -10.71
CA TYR A 234 20.80 -7.98 -10.17
C TYR A 234 19.86 -7.99 -8.96
N VAL A 235 19.30 -9.15 -8.58
CA VAL A 235 18.36 -9.29 -7.48
C VAL A 235 18.97 -8.88 -6.13
N PRO A 236 20.22 -9.23 -5.78
CA PRO A 236 20.82 -8.82 -4.51
C PRO A 236 20.86 -7.29 -4.33
N LEU A 237 21.23 -6.56 -5.39
CA LEU A 237 21.22 -5.10 -5.38
C LEU A 237 19.80 -4.54 -5.24
N ALA A 238 18.82 -5.11 -5.96
CA ALA A 238 17.42 -4.70 -5.83
C ALA A 238 16.88 -4.92 -4.41
N ASN A 239 17.24 -6.02 -3.76
CA ASN A 239 16.86 -6.30 -2.37
C ASN A 239 17.47 -5.27 -1.41
N LEU A 240 18.77 -4.96 -1.55
CA LEU A 240 19.42 -3.92 -0.74
C LEU A 240 18.72 -2.57 -0.91
N ILE A 241 18.47 -2.13 -2.15
CA ILE A 241 17.77 -0.87 -2.44
C ILE A 241 16.36 -0.88 -1.83
N GLY A 242 15.64 -2.00 -1.92
CA GLY A 242 14.30 -2.14 -1.33
C GLY A 242 14.31 -1.97 0.19
N ILE A 243 15.26 -2.60 0.89
CA ILE A 243 15.42 -2.49 2.35
C ILE A 243 15.78 -1.05 2.75
N ILE A 244 16.76 -0.46 2.07
CA ILE A 244 17.16 0.94 2.24
C ILE A 244 15.95 1.85 2.10
N PHE A 245 15.18 1.68 1.03
CA PHE A 245 14.05 2.55 0.69
C PHE A 245 12.99 2.51 1.79
N GLN A 246 12.67 1.32 2.31
CA GLN A 246 11.68 1.18 3.38
C GLN A 246 12.17 1.74 4.71
N ILE A 247 13.38 1.40 5.16
CA ILE A 247 13.93 1.91 6.43
C ILE A 247 14.03 3.43 6.39
N ARG A 248 14.38 3.99 5.23
CA ARG A 248 14.37 5.45 5.02
C ARG A 248 12.95 6.02 5.07
N ASP A 249 11.95 5.39 4.44
CA ASP A 249 10.57 5.87 4.49
C ASP A 249 10.05 5.93 5.93
N ASP A 250 10.31 4.87 6.70
CA ASP A 250 9.99 4.76 8.12
C ASP A 250 10.69 5.83 8.97
N TYR A 251 11.98 6.07 8.75
CA TYR A 251 12.73 7.12 9.44
C TYR A 251 12.14 8.51 9.15
N VAL A 252 11.90 8.81 7.88
CA VAL A 252 11.46 10.13 7.42
C VAL A 252 9.99 10.38 7.81
N ASN A 253 9.14 9.35 7.91
CA ASN A 253 7.78 9.45 8.44
C ASN A 253 7.75 10.07 9.86
N LEU A 254 8.74 9.73 10.68
CA LEU A 254 8.81 10.16 12.08
C LEU A 254 9.60 11.46 12.32
N GLN A 255 10.49 11.86 11.39
CA GLN A 255 11.41 13.00 11.58
C GLN A 255 11.19 14.18 10.61
N SER A 256 10.54 13.99 9.46
CA SER A 256 10.51 15.04 8.42
C SER A 256 9.25 15.88 8.39
N ALA A 257 9.43 17.20 8.33
CA ALA A 257 8.35 18.17 8.13
C ALA A 257 7.71 18.05 6.74
N GLU A 258 8.47 17.74 5.69
CA GLU A 258 7.92 17.52 4.34
C GLU A 258 6.99 16.30 4.32
N TYR A 259 7.39 15.21 4.97
CA TYR A 259 6.53 14.03 5.11
C TYR A 259 5.29 14.33 5.93
N THR A 260 5.43 15.12 6.99
CA THR A 260 4.31 15.61 7.79
C THR A 260 3.29 16.38 6.92
N ALA A 261 3.72 17.06 5.86
CA ALA A 261 2.83 17.74 4.92
C ALA A 261 2.15 16.78 3.93
N ASN A 262 2.86 15.72 3.52
CA ASN A 262 2.40 14.81 2.48
C ASN A 262 1.51 13.66 2.98
N LYS A 263 1.75 13.21 4.22
CA LYS A 263 1.13 12.04 4.86
C LYS A 263 0.42 12.40 6.17
N GLY A 264 0.98 13.34 6.93
CA GLY A 264 0.50 13.74 8.25
C GLY A 264 1.59 13.56 9.31
N TYR A 265 1.44 14.20 10.47
CA TYR A 265 2.45 14.15 11.52
C TYR A 265 2.55 12.74 12.12
N CYS A 266 3.70 12.09 11.94
CA CYS A 266 3.99 10.73 12.38
C CYS A 266 2.83 9.76 12.09
N GLU A 267 2.50 9.59 10.82
CA GLU A 267 1.38 8.75 10.38
C GLU A 267 1.56 7.31 10.85
N ASP A 268 2.79 6.75 10.83
CA ASP A 268 3.08 5.39 11.29
C ASP A 268 2.59 5.12 12.73
N LEU A 269 2.63 6.14 13.61
CA LEU A 269 2.11 6.03 14.98
C LEU A 269 0.58 6.00 15.01
N SER A 270 -0.08 6.66 14.07
CA SER A 270 -1.55 6.66 13.91
C SER A 270 -2.03 5.33 13.33
N GLU A 271 -1.25 4.75 12.42
CA GLU A 271 -1.50 3.41 11.87
C GLU A 271 -1.24 2.33 12.94
N GLY A 272 -0.39 2.60 13.92
CA GLY A 272 0.07 1.62 14.91
C GLY A 272 1.14 0.69 14.35
N LYS A 273 1.81 1.10 13.27
CA LYS A 273 2.78 0.31 12.52
C LYS A 273 4.07 0.11 13.30
N PHE A 274 4.65 -1.09 13.17
CA PHE A 274 5.98 -1.41 13.71
C PHE A 274 7.07 -1.02 12.71
N SER A 275 7.28 0.30 12.53
CA SER A 275 8.34 0.81 11.67
C SER A 275 9.73 0.59 12.27
N PHE A 276 10.79 0.63 11.45
CA PHE A 276 12.15 0.24 11.89
C PHE A 276 12.63 0.96 13.18
N PRO A 277 12.51 2.30 13.31
CA PRO A 277 12.91 2.99 14.54
C PRO A 277 12.06 2.58 15.76
N ILE A 278 10.78 2.25 15.54
CA ILE A 278 9.84 1.84 16.58
C ILE A 278 10.18 0.42 17.07
N VAL A 279 10.48 -0.50 16.15
CA VAL A 279 10.93 -1.86 16.47
C VAL A 279 12.18 -1.82 17.35
N HIS A 280 13.20 -1.07 16.93
CA HIS A 280 14.42 -0.89 17.73
C HIS A 280 14.08 -0.30 19.10
N ALA A 281 13.28 0.77 19.17
CA ALA A 281 12.94 1.41 20.43
C ALA A 281 12.26 0.47 21.44
N ILE A 282 11.31 -0.35 20.99
CA ILE A 282 10.60 -1.31 21.85
C ILE A 282 11.54 -2.41 22.35
N ARG A 283 12.47 -2.87 21.50
CA ARG A 283 13.40 -3.95 21.86
C ARG A 283 14.59 -3.47 22.69
N ALA A 284 15.01 -2.22 22.51
CA ALA A 284 16.09 -1.60 23.27
C ALA A 284 15.72 -1.34 24.74
N ASP A 285 14.43 -1.08 25.04
CA ASP A 285 13.91 -0.94 26.40
C ASP A 285 12.64 -1.78 26.61
N THR A 286 12.83 -3.07 26.87
CA THR A 286 11.73 -4.03 27.11
C THR A 286 11.00 -3.80 28.43
N THR A 287 11.53 -2.95 29.32
CA THR A 287 10.89 -2.62 30.60
C THR A 287 9.79 -1.58 30.43
N ASN A 288 9.81 -0.84 29.32
CA ASN A 288 8.89 0.25 29.04
C ASN A 288 7.81 -0.16 28.02
N ARG A 289 6.54 -0.11 28.44
CA ARG A 289 5.39 -0.45 27.58
C ARG A 289 4.71 0.76 26.95
N GLN A 290 5.22 1.97 27.16
CA GLN A 290 4.57 3.21 26.71
C GLN A 290 4.45 3.26 25.19
N LEU A 291 5.51 2.92 24.45
CA LEU A 291 5.48 2.96 22.99
C LEU A 291 4.49 1.94 22.42
N LEU A 292 4.48 0.71 22.95
CA LEU A 292 3.47 -0.31 22.61
C LEU A 292 2.04 0.16 22.87
N ASN A 293 1.80 0.79 24.02
CA ASN A 293 0.48 1.33 24.34
C ASN A 293 0.10 2.48 23.40
N ILE A 294 1.03 3.36 23.04
CA ILE A 294 0.78 4.44 22.08
C ILE A 294 0.38 3.87 20.71
N LEU A 295 1.09 2.85 20.21
CA LEU A 295 0.73 2.19 18.94
C LEU A 295 -0.67 1.58 18.98
N ARG A 296 -1.03 0.94 20.10
CA ARG A 296 -2.38 0.37 20.29
C ARG A 296 -3.47 1.43 20.20
N GLU A 297 -3.27 2.59 20.80
CA GLU A 297 -4.30 3.64 20.84
C GLU A 297 -4.44 4.37 19.50
N ARG A 298 -3.52 4.18 18.54
CA ARG A 298 -3.57 4.78 17.19
C ARG A 298 -3.89 6.28 17.23
N PRO A 299 -3.08 7.08 17.93
CA PRO A 299 -3.42 8.47 18.24
C PRO A 299 -3.52 9.32 16.97
N SER A 300 -4.59 10.08 16.84
CA SER A 300 -4.68 11.18 15.86
C SER A 300 -4.03 12.46 16.37
N SER A 301 -4.03 12.67 17.69
CA SER A 301 -3.53 13.89 18.33
C SER A 301 -2.00 13.99 18.37
N PRO A 302 -1.40 15.20 18.29
CA PRO A 302 0.06 15.37 18.29
C PRO A 302 0.76 14.97 19.60
N GLY A 303 0.11 15.12 20.76
CA GLY A 303 0.75 14.95 22.07
C GLY A 303 1.42 13.58 22.28
N PRO A 304 0.68 12.45 22.15
CA PRO A 304 1.26 11.12 22.24
C PRO A 304 2.35 10.85 21.19
N LYS A 305 2.21 11.43 19.99
CA LYS A 305 3.19 11.28 18.90
C LYS A 305 4.51 11.98 19.23
N THR A 306 4.44 13.22 19.69
CA THR A 306 5.62 13.98 20.14
C THR A 306 6.32 13.30 21.30
N TYR A 307 5.56 12.72 22.24
CA TYR A 307 6.14 11.92 23.33
C TYR A 307 6.89 10.69 22.80
N ALA A 308 6.28 9.92 21.90
CA ALA A 308 6.90 8.74 21.29
C ALA A 308 8.21 9.11 20.57
N VAL A 309 8.20 10.16 19.74
CA VAL A 309 9.40 10.65 19.04
C VAL A 309 10.48 11.08 20.02
N SER A 310 10.14 11.84 21.06
CA SER A 310 11.10 12.27 22.09
C SER A 310 11.71 11.07 22.82
N TYR A 311 10.92 10.03 23.10
CA TYR A 311 11.40 8.83 23.76
C TYR A 311 12.37 8.04 22.85
N MET A 312 12.03 7.90 21.56
CA MET A 312 12.89 7.25 20.56
C MET A 312 14.22 7.98 20.36
N GLU A 313 14.23 9.32 20.40
CA GLU A 313 15.45 10.12 20.26
C GLU A 313 16.31 10.09 21.54
N THR A 314 15.71 10.36 22.70
CA THR A 314 16.48 10.68 23.93
C THR A 314 16.76 9.49 24.82
N ARG A 315 15.92 8.44 24.79
CA ARG A 315 16.03 7.28 25.71
C ARG A 315 16.63 6.07 25.04
N THR A 316 16.16 5.73 23.84
CA THR A 316 16.60 4.52 23.13
C THR A 316 17.59 4.80 22.01
N GLY A 317 17.77 6.06 21.59
CA GLY A 317 18.71 6.44 20.52
C GLY A 317 18.35 5.83 19.15
N SER A 318 17.07 5.53 18.94
CA SER A 318 16.61 4.71 17.81
C SER A 318 16.79 5.38 16.45
N PHE A 319 16.72 6.71 16.40
CA PHE A 319 17.00 7.46 15.18
C PHE A 319 18.49 7.44 14.82
N ALA A 320 19.38 7.52 15.82
CA ALA A 320 20.82 7.38 15.59
C ALA A 320 21.17 5.96 15.12
N TYR A 321 20.59 4.93 15.75
CA TYR A 321 20.71 3.54 15.32
C TYR A 321 20.24 3.34 13.88
N THR A 322 19.07 3.86 13.53
CA THR A 322 18.51 3.75 12.17
C THR A 322 19.42 4.39 11.12
N ARG A 323 19.99 5.58 11.40
CA ARG A 323 20.96 6.22 10.51
C ARG A 323 22.20 5.36 10.31
N ASP A 324 22.71 4.74 11.37
CA ASP A 324 23.89 3.87 11.30
C ASP A 324 23.63 2.59 10.49
N VAL A 325 22.45 1.98 10.65
CA VAL A 325 22.00 0.85 9.81
C VAL A 325 21.90 1.27 8.34
N LEU A 326 21.29 2.42 8.05
CA LEU A 326 21.20 2.94 6.68
C LEU A 326 22.57 3.19 6.05
N ARG A 327 23.55 3.72 6.82
CA ARG A 327 24.94 3.90 6.32
C ARG A 327 25.60 2.57 5.97
N ARG A 328 25.44 1.53 6.80
CA ARG A 328 25.97 0.19 6.51
C ARG A 328 25.33 -0.41 5.26
N LEU A 329 24.01 -0.30 5.14
CA LEU A 329 23.28 -0.73 3.94
C LEU A 329 23.71 0.03 2.68
N MET A 330 23.91 1.35 2.76
CA MET A 330 24.47 2.17 1.68
C MET A 330 25.83 1.64 1.23
N ALA A 331 26.74 1.37 2.17
CA ALA A 331 28.06 0.84 1.86
C ALA A 331 27.98 -0.52 1.15
N GLN A 332 27.10 -1.42 1.60
CA GLN A 332 26.85 -2.70 0.93
C GLN A 332 26.28 -2.52 -0.48
N ALA A 333 25.30 -1.62 -0.65
CA ALA A 333 24.71 -1.33 -1.96
C ALA A 333 25.75 -0.77 -2.95
N ARG A 334 26.60 0.17 -2.51
CA ARG A 334 27.69 0.72 -3.34
C ARG A 334 28.75 -0.33 -3.67
N ALA A 335 29.11 -1.21 -2.73
CA ALA A 335 30.01 -2.32 -2.99
C ALA A 335 29.42 -3.28 -4.04
N GLU A 336 28.12 -3.54 -3.99
CA GLU A 336 27.43 -4.38 -4.96
C GLU A 336 27.33 -3.71 -6.35
N VAL A 337 27.09 -2.39 -6.41
CA VAL A 337 27.18 -1.62 -7.66
C VAL A 337 28.57 -1.71 -8.26
N ALA A 338 29.62 -1.56 -7.45
CA ALA A 338 31.01 -1.70 -7.90
C ALA A 338 31.31 -3.13 -8.42
N ARG A 339 30.82 -4.17 -7.72
CA ARG A 339 30.92 -5.58 -8.14
C ARG A 339 30.27 -5.82 -9.51
N LEU A 340 29.17 -5.13 -9.80
CA LEU A 340 28.45 -5.21 -11.08
C LEU A 340 29.07 -4.37 -12.20
N GLY A 341 30.18 -3.67 -11.95
CA GLY A 341 30.92 -2.87 -12.92
C GLY A 341 30.62 -1.37 -12.87
N GLY A 342 29.93 -0.89 -11.84
CA GLY A 342 29.59 0.52 -11.65
C GLY A 342 28.39 0.98 -12.49
N ASN A 343 27.63 1.94 -11.96
CA ASN A 343 26.50 2.56 -12.66
C ASN A 343 26.15 3.91 -12.05
N ALA A 344 26.50 4.99 -12.76
CA ALA A 344 26.28 6.37 -12.30
C ALA A 344 24.81 6.67 -12.00
N GLY A 345 23.87 6.06 -12.74
CA GLY A 345 22.44 6.23 -12.51
C GLY A 345 21.97 5.59 -11.21
N VAL A 346 22.50 4.41 -10.85
CA VAL A 346 22.19 3.76 -9.56
C VAL A 346 22.86 4.49 -8.41
N GLU A 347 24.14 4.88 -8.56
CA GLU A 347 24.86 5.68 -7.55
C GLU A 347 24.12 6.99 -7.25
N ALA A 348 23.65 7.70 -8.27
CA ALA A 348 22.87 8.93 -8.08
C ALA A 348 21.51 8.70 -7.39
N ILE A 349 20.93 7.50 -7.49
CA ILE A 349 19.73 7.13 -6.72
C ILE A 349 20.11 6.87 -5.27
N LEU A 350 21.21 6.16 -5.01
CA LEU A 350 21.71 5.94 -3.65
C LEU A 350 22.05 7.27 -2.96
N ASP A 351 22.70 8.21 -3.66
CA ASP A 351 22.99 9.55 -3.14
C ASP A 351 21.71 10.30 -2.71
N LYS A 352 20.61 10.15 -3.46
CA LYS A 352 19.31 10.76 -3.12
C LYS A 352 18.62 10.07 -1.95
N LEU A 353 18.92 8.79 -1.71
CA LEU A 353 18.39 8.03 -0.59
C LEU A 353 19.20 8.25 0.69
N GLU A 354 20.45 8.71 0.57
CA GLU A 354 21.30 9.04 1.70
C GLU A 354 20.65 10.14 2.56
N LEU A 355 20.66 9.93 3.89
CA LEU A 355 20.20 10.93 4.84
C LEU A 355 21.30 11.96 5.03
N GLY A 356 20.96 13.25 4.97
CA GLY A 356 21.92 14.33 5.25
C GLY A 356 22.46 14.25 6.69
N GLU A 357 23.55 14.97 6.94
CA GLU A 357 24.06 15.16 8.29
C GLU A 357 22.99 15.82 9.19
N PRO A 358 22.86 15.43 10.46
CA PRO A 358 21.80 15.90 11.34
C PRO A 358 21.96 17.41 11.61
N THR A 359 21.21 18.24 10.91
CA THR A 359 21.00 19.65 11.27
C THR A 359 19.96 19.71 12.38
N LYS A 360 20.40 19.41 13.61
CA LYS A 360 19.54 19.31 14.81
C LYS A 360 18.60 20.50 15.04
N ASP A 361 18.95 21.68 14.52
CA ASP A 361 18.22 22.92 14.77
C ASP A 361 17.21 23.27 13.67
N GLU A 362 17.50 23.02 12.39
CA GLU A 362 16.65 23.45 11.27
C GLU A 362 15.39 22.57 11.12
N ASP A 363 15.55 21.25 11.18
CA ASP A 363 14.43 20.31 11.05
C ASP A 363 13.50 20.36 12.27
N ARG A 364 14.07 20.57 13.47
CA ARG A 364 13.31 20.72 14.71
C ARG A 364 12.49 22.01 14.70
N GLU A 365 13.08 23.13 14.30
CA GLU A 365 12.37 24.41 14.22
C GLU A 365 11.29 24.37 13.12
N ALA A 366 11.55 23.70 11.99
CA ALA A 366 10.56 23.47 10.94
C ALA A 366 9.39 22.61 11.43
N MET A 367 9.68 21.53 12.17
CA MET A 367 8.67 20.65 12.77
C MET A 367 7.84 21.37 13.84
N GLU A 368 8.47 22.14 14.74
CA GLU A 368 7.78 22.93 15.76
C GLU A 368 6.85 23.99 15.11
N LYS A 369 7.33 24.72 14.10
CA LYS A 369 6.49 25.64 13.31
C LYS A 369 5.33 24.94 12.61
N MET A 370 5.52 23.71 12.16
CA MET A 370 4.47 22.91 11.54
C MET A 370 3.45 22.42 12.57
N LEU A 371 3.91 21.94 13.73
CA LEU A 371 3.05 21.53 14.84
C LEU A 371 2.19 22.69 15.33
N GLU A 372 2.74 23.91 15.43
CA GLU A 372 1.94 25.10 15.74
C GLU A 372 0.83 25.34 14.71
N LYS A 373 1.10 25.12 13.43
CA LYS A 373 0.07 25.24 12.37
C LYS A 373 -1.00 24.15 12.49
N VAL A 374 -0.60 22.90 12.74
CA VAL A 374 -1.51 21.76 12.90
C VAL A 374 -2.39 21.93 14.13
N VAL A 375 -1.84 22.40 15.25
CA VAL A 375 -2.59 22.68 16.48
C VAL A 375 -3.56 23.87 16.29
N ARG A 376 -3.22 24.84 15.42
CA ARG A 376 -4.09 26.00 15.12
C ARG A 376 -5.16 25.71 14.06
N SER A 377 -4.98 24.71 13.20
CA SER A 377 -6.04 24.27 12.28
C SER A 377 -7.13 23.52 13.03
N LYS A 378 -8.26 24.19 13.28
CA LYS A 378 -9.47 23.56 13.85
C LYS A 378 -9.93 22.37 12.98
N PRO A 379 -10.49 21.30 13.56
CA PRO A 379 -11.09 20.23 12.77
C PRO A 379 -12.25 20.78 11.93
N VAL A 380 -12.32 20.32 10.68
CA VAL A 380 -13.42 20.59 9.75
C VAL A 380 -14.72 20.14 10.41
N LYS A 381 -15.70 21.04 10.54
CA LYS A 381 -17.03 20.72 11.06
C LYS A 381 -17.66 19.61 10.22
N GLU A 382 -18.07 18.53 10.87
CA GLU A 382 -19.01 17.57 10.30
C GLU A 382 -20.23 18.33 9.75
N VAL A 383 -20.52 18.11 8.47
CA VAL A 383 -21.75 18.60 7.85
C VAL A 383 -22.89 17.72 8.35
N ASN A 384 -23.42 18.02 9.53
CA ASN A 384 -24.71 17.53 9.97
C ASN A 384 -25.81 18.23 9.16
N GLY A 385 -26.19 17.61 8.04
CA GLY A 385 -27.41 17.95 7.34
C GLY A 385 -28.56 17.10 7.87
N HIS A 386 -29.30 17.60 8.87
CA HIS A 386 -30.73 17.29 9.02
C HIS A 386 -31.46 18.53 9.51
N GLY A 387 -32.23 19.11 8.60
CA GLY A 387 -33.02 20.30 8.78
C GLY A 387 -34.21 20.09 9.72
N ALA A 388 -34.62 21.23 10.28
CA ALA A 388 -35.73 21.46 11.17
C ALA A 388 -37.05 20.76 10.81
N GLY A 389 -37.74 20.32 11.85
CA GLY A 389 -39.18 20.05 11.86
C GLY A 389 -39.76 20.41 13.21
N SER A 390 -40.09 21.69 13.40
CA SER A 390 -40.89 22.17 14.53
C SER A 390 -42.32 21.70 14.38
N LEU A 391 -42.87 20.97 15.37
CA LEU A 391 -44.31 20.95 15.62
C LEU A 391 -44.57 20.87 17.12
N SER A 392 -45.27 21.89 17.60
CA SER A 392 -45.88 22.09 18.90
C SER A 392 -46.94 21.03 19.25
N GLY A 393 -47.07 20.68 20.53
CA GLY A 393 -48.24 19.95 21.04
C GLY A 393 -48.17 19.71 22.55
N SER A 394 -49.11 20.30 23.27
CA SER A 394 -49.22 20.37 24.74
C SER A 394 -49.88 19.13 25.38
N ALA A 395 -49.72 19.05 26.71
CA ALA A 395 -50.67 18.53 27.71
C ALA A 395 -50.53 17.08 28.25
N ALA A 396 -50.07 17.02 29.50
CA ALA A 396 -50.73 16.49 30.71
C ALA A 396 -51.33 15.07 30.75
N GLY A 397 -51.06 14.35 31.86
CA GLY A 397 -52.06 13.46 32.47
C GLY A 397 -51.56 12.12 33.02
N SER A 398 -51.21 12.10 34.31
CA SER A 398 -51.59 11.12 35.35
C SER A 398 -51.78 9.62 35.03
N GLY A 399 -51.20 8.78 35.90
CA GLY A 399 -52.01 7.87 36.71
C GLY A 399 -52.03 6.37 36.34
N ALA A 400 -51.16 5.62 37.03
CA ALA A 400 -51.44 4.36 37.75
C ALA A 400 -51.95 3.07 37.05
N THR A 401 -51.55 1.97 37.68
CA THR A 401 -52.11 0.59 37.69
C THR A 401 -51.61 -0.45 36.66
N THR A 402 -50.73 -1.32 37.16
CA THR A 402 -50.57 -2.76 36.85
C THR A 402 -51.87 -3.53 37.20
N PRO A 403 -52.16 -4.74 36.63
CA PRO A 403 -51.37 -5.94 36.95
C PRO A 403 -51.16 -7.00 35.85
N ALA A 404 -50.07 -7.75 36.05
CA ALA A 404 -49.84 -9.18 35.84
C ALA A 404 -50.31 -9.90 34.55
N GLY A 405 -49.32 -10.44 33.82
CA GLY A 405 -49.49 -11.54 32.86
C GLY A 405 -48.13 -12.15 32.52
N ALA A 406 -47.92 -13.40 32.93
CA ALA A 406 -46.65 -14.13 32.96
C ALA A 406 -46.05 -14.43 31.58
N GLY A 407 -44.71 -14.52 31.51
CA GLY A 407 -43.99 -14.98 30.32
C GLY A 407 -42.47 -14.86 30.40
N ALA A 408 -41.84 -15.49 31.40
CA ALA A 408 -40.39 -15.59 31.46
C ALA A 408 -39.88 -16.61 30.42
N ARG A 409 -38.98 -16.18 29.52
CA ARG A 409 -38.01 -17.07 28.85
C ARG A 409 -36.63 -16.45 28.86
N LEU A 410 -35.78 -17.04 29.70
CA LEU A 410 -34.33 -16.90 29.75
C LEU A 410 -33.72 -17.57 28.51
N SER A 411 -32.92 -16.82 27.75
CA SER A 411 -32.06 -17.36 26.69
C SER A 411 -30.65 -17.58 27.25
N ARG A 412 -30.24 -18.85 27.30
CA ARG A 412 -28.93 -19.35 27.76
C ARG A 412 -27.80 -19.02 26.74
N PRO A 413 -26.54 -18.99 27.18
CA PRO A 413 -25.38 -18.76 26.30
C PRO A 413 -25.15 -19.92 25.33
N VAL A 414 -24.65 -19.59 24.13
CA VAL A 414 -24.31 -20.52 23.06
C VAL A 414 -23.08 -21.36 23.46
N SER A 415 -23.24 -22.68 23.47
CA SER A 415 -22.14 -23.64 23.63
C SER A 415 -21.25 -23.68 22.38
N VAL A 416 -19.94 -23.55 22.58
CA VAL A 416 -18.90 -23.83 21.59
C VAL A 416 -18.84 -25.34 21.40
N VAL A 417 -19.08 -25.82 20.17
CA VAL A 417 -18.88 -27.21 19.77
C VAL A 417 -17.42 -27.39 19.40
N GLN A 418 -16.72 -28.25 20.15
CA GLN A 418 -15.33 -28.63 19.93
C GLN A 418 -15.27 -29.69 18.81
N ALA A 419 -14.54 -29.41 17.73
CA ALA A 419 -14.30 -30.39 16.66
C ALA A 419 -13.28 -31.46 17.11
N PRO A 420 -13.40 -32.72 16.65
CA PRO A 420 -12.47 -33.78 17.04
C PRO A 420 -11.07 -33.60 16.41
N LEU A 421 -10.05 -33.87 17.21
CA LEU A 421 -8.62 -33.88 16.83
C LEU A 421 -8.34 -34.94 15.77
N VAL A 422 -7.82 -34.51 14.61
CA VAL A 422 -7.19 -35.38 13.60
C VAL A 422 -5.69 -35.42 13.90
N PRO A 423 -5.04 -36.60 13.99
CA PRO A 423 -3.61 -36.68 14.24
C PRO A 423 -2.80 -36.19 13.04
N ALA A 424 -1.74 -35.43 13.32
CA ALA A 424 -0.84 -34.85 12.31
C ALA A 424 -0.09 -35.95 11.52
N PRO A 425 0.09 -35.81 10.20
CA PRO A 425 0.94 -36.70 9.42
C PRO A 425 2.43 -36.45 9.74
N ALA A 426 3.22 -37.53 9.72
CA ALA A 426 4.66 -37.52 9.99
C ALA A 426 5.44 -36.64 8.99
N PRO A 427 6.56 -36.02 9.40
CA PRO A 427 7.33 -35.13 8.53
C PRO A 427 8.01 -35.90 7.39
N ALA A 428 7.82 -35.41 6.16
CA ALA A 428 8.55 -35.86 4.98
C ALA A 428 10.03 -35.41 5.06
N PRO A 429 10.98 -36.17 4.48
CA PRO A 429 12.40 -35.83 4.51
C PRO A 429 12.68 -34.55 3.72
N ALA A 430 13.55 -33.70 4.28
CA ALA A 430 13.92 -32.41 3.72
C ALA A 430 14.58 -32.54 2.32
N PRO A 431 14.17 -31.74 1.32
CA PRO A 431 14.96 -31.57 0.11
C PRO A 431 16.21 -30.75 0.43
N THR A 432 17.37 -31.22 -0.05
CA THR A 432 18.64 -30.51 -0.03
C THR A 432 18.53 -29.21 -0.83
N SER A 433 18.63 -28.06 -0.17
CA SER A 433 18.67 -26.74 -0.81
C SER A 433 20.12 -26.24 -0.96
N GLU A 434 20.44 -25.75 -2.17
CA GLU A 434 21.55 -24.82 -2.39
C GLU A 434 21.32 -23.52 -1.59
N PRO A 435 22.37 -22.75 -1.23
CA PRO A 435 22.22 -21.67 -0.27
C PRO A 435 21.59 -20.43 -0.93
N GLU A 436 20.30 -20.20 -0.69
CA GLU A 436 19.72 -18.86 -0.77
C GLU A 436 20.38 -17.98 0.30
N GLN A 437 20.85 -16.79 -0.09
CA GLN A 437 21.33 -15.78 0.85
C GLN A 437 20.19 -15.37 1.79
N SER A 438 20.18 -15.91 3.00
CA SER A 438 19.18 -15.61 4.04
C SER A 438 19.37 -14.21 4.63
N ALA A 439 18.32 -13.61 5.19
CA ALA A 439 18.40 -12.34 5.92
C ALA A 439 19.37 -12.37 7.11
N ASN A 440 19.71 -13.56 7.62
CA ASN A 440 20.78 -13.72 8.61
C ASN A 440 22.15 -13.28 8.06
N ALA A 441 22.45 -13.49 6.77
CA ALA A 441 23.71 -13.04 6.17
C ALA A 441 23.80 -11.51 6.09
N VAL A 442 22.66 -10.85 5.84
CA VAL A 442 22.55 -9.38 5.87
C VAL A 442 22.77 -8.89 7.31
N PHE A 443 22.20 -9.55 8.31
CA PHE A 443 22.33 -9.15 9.71
C PHE A 443 23.70 -9.46 10.34
N GLU A 444 24.30 -10.61 10.07
CA GLU A 444 25.65 -10.96 10.54
C GLU A 444 26.70 -9.98 9.99
N SER A 445 26.48 -9.46 8.79
CA SER A 445 27.31 -8.38 8.23
C SER A 445 27.06 -6.99 8.84
N MET A 446 25.99 -6.83 9.64
CA MET A 446 25.61 -5.59 10.30
C MET A 446 26.00 -5.53 11.78
N ALA A 447 26.33 -6.65 12.43
CA ALA A 447 26.74 -6.62 13.83
C ALA A 447 28.01 -5.76 14.02
N PRO A 448 28.07 -4.86 15.03
CA PRO A 448 29.30 -4.13 15.32
C PRO A 448 30.42 -5.12 15.66
N PRO A 449 31.70 -4.82 15.33
CA PRO A 449 32.80 -5.66 15.76
C PRO A 449 32.80 -5.75 17.29
N SER A 450 32.83 -6.99 17.79
CA SER A 450 32.83 -7.35 19.22
C SER A 450 33.98 -6.74 19.99
#